data_AF-A0A293LNU0-F1
#
_entry.id   AF-A0A293LNU0-F1
#
_cell.length_a   1.000
_cell.length_b   1.000
_cell.length_c   1.000
_cell.angle_alpha   90.00
_cell.angle_beta   90.00
_cell.angle_gamma   90.00
#
_symmetry.space_group_name_H-M   'P 1'
#
loop_
_entity.id
_entity.type
_entity.pdbx_description
1 polymer ?
#
loop_
_entity_poly.entity_id
_entity_poly.type
_entity_poly.pdbx_seq_one_letter_code
_entity_poly.pdbx_strand_id
1 'polypeptide(L)'
;MVRVVGTLSRKREVSFLRFLLHMLPQRGSIFAVGRVDFLLFISGLEYTYITSTNKESNLRRYRGISVLYKLFFDIQVIDKVPRDLFLPLPPKDKPRLKNPTFDDGSLYLIHLTPRSDLYDLLSPPERLLELVFFIQQNMVKRTAYVIPTLEKWIPGCGPRLIRGGVKVFSRCFVGWEI
;
A
#
# COMPACT_ATOMS: atom_id res chain seq x y z
N MET A 1 -4.65 20.61 12.96
CA MET A 1 -4.10 19.49 12.18
C MET A 1 -3.65 18.42 13.14
N VAL A 2 -4.18 17.20 13.06
CA VAL A 2 -3.85 16.11 13.98
C VAL A 2 -2.71 15.29 13.38
N ARG A 3 -1.66 15.05 14.17
CA ARG A 3 -0.51 14.25 13.77
C ARG A 3 -0.26 13.15 14.80
N VAL A 4 -0.15 11.92 14.32
CA VAL A 4 0.21 10.75 15.13
C VAL A 4 1.67 10.44 14.86
N VAL A 5 2.49 10.50 15.91
CA VAL A 5 3.91 10.13 15.84
C VAL A 5 4.11 8.86 16.64
N GLY A 6 4.79 7.87 16.08
CA GLY A 6 5.01 6.64 16.84
C GLY A 6 5.88 5.60 16.16
N THR A 7 6.20 4.57 16.93
CA THR A 7 6.95 3.40 16.48
C THR A 7 6.02 2.20 16.52
N LEU A 8 5.94 1.44 15.44
CA LEU A 8 5.11 0.23 15.40
C LEU A 8 5.91 -0.98 15.90
N SER A 9 5.32 -1.78 16.79
CA SER A 9 5.94 -3.05 17.16
C SER A 9 5.84 -4.03 15.97
N ARG A 10 6.89 -4.83 15.73
CA ARG A 10 6.90 -5.81 14.62
C ARG A 10 5.68 -6.74 14.59
N LYS A 11 5.08 -7.04 15.74
CA LYS A 11 3.90 -7.90 15.84
C LYS A 11 2.60 -7.22 15.40
N ARG A 12 2.49 -5.90 15.60
CA ARG A 12 1.27 -5.13 15.35
C ARG A 12 1.36 -4.24 14.11
N GLU A 13 2.56 -4.01 13.61
CA GLU A 13 2.85 -3.15 12.47
C GLU A 13 1.95 -3.47 11.27
N VAL A 14 2.00 -4.72 10.79
CA VAL A 14 1.20 -5.16 9.63
C VAL A 14 -0.29 -4.95 9.87
N SER A 15 -0.80 -5.30 11.06
CA SER A 15 -2.20 -5.15 11.40
C SER A 15 -2.64 -3.69 11.44
N PHE A 16 -1.80 -2.82 12.01
CA PHE A 16 -2.08 -1.38 12.08
C PHE A 16 -2.05 -0.74 10.70
N LEU A 17 -1.03 -1.03 9.89
CA LEU A 17 -0.92 -0.53 8.53
C LEU A 17 -2.10 -1.00 7.64
N ARG A 18 -2.56 -2.24 7.79
CA ARG A 18 -3.76 -2.72 7.09
C ARG A 18 -5.04 -2.06 7.60
N PHE A 19 -5.12 -1.82 8.91
CA PHE A 19 -6.23 -1.10 9.53
C PHE A 19 -6.38 0.31 8.93
N LEU A 20 -5.28 1.04 8.71
CA LEU A 20 -5.34 2.37 8.08
C LEU A 20 -6.01 2.33 6.71
N LEU A 21 -5.63 1.38 5.86
CA LEU A 21 -6.20 1.22 4.52
C LEU A 21 -7.65 0.78 4.52
N HIS A 22 -8.10 0.10 5.57
CA HIS A 22 -9.50 -0.32 5.69
C HIS A 22 -10.40 0.81 6.21
N MET A 23 -9.91 1.57 7.20
CA MET A 23 -10.70 2.60 7.87
C MET A 23 -10.78 3.91 7.08
N LEU A 24 -9.73 4.26 6.33
CA LEU A 24 -9.68 5.52 5.59
C LEU A 24 -10.81 5.65 4.53
N PRO A 25 -11.07 4.65 3.66
CA PRO A 25 -12.19 4.71 2.70
C PRO A 25 -13.55 4.99 3.33
N GLN A 26 -13.77 4.45 4.53
CA GLN A 26 -15.04 4.56 5.25
C GLN A 26 -15.10 5.79 6.18
N ARG A 27 -14.05 6.62 6.22
CA ARG A 27 -13.89 7.73 7.19
C ARG A 27 -14.10 7.26 8.65
N GLY A 28 -13.70 6.03 8.95
CA GLY A 28 -13.94 5.38 10.24
C GLY A 28 -12.83 5.65 11.26
N SER A 29 -13.15 5.41 12.54
CA SER A 29 -12.18 5.48 13.65
C SER A 29 -11.41 6.80 13.69
N ILE A 30 -10.08 6.77 13.69
CA ILE A 30 -9.20 7.95 13.71
C ILE A 30 -9.44 8.91 12.54
N PHE A 31 -9.97 8.41 11.42
CA PHE A 31 -10.30 9.24 10.24
C PHE A 31 -11.65 9.94 10.35
N ALA A 32 -12.47 9.62 11.35
CA ALA A 32 -13.72 10.35 11.62
C ALA A 32 -13.47 11.80 12.07
N VAL A 33 -12.29 12.07 12.64
CA VAL A 33 -11.85 13.42 13.04
C VAL A 33 -11.31 14.22 11.83
N GLY A 34 -11.14 13.58 10.68
CA GLY A 34 -10.68 14.19 9.44
C GLY A 34 -9.34 13.63 8.95
N ARG A 35 -8.57 14.48 8.26
CA ARG A 35 -7.25 14.12 7.71
C ARG A 35 -6.21 14.08 8.83
N VAL A 36 -5.76 12.89 9.18
CA VAL A 36 -4.72 12.65 10.19
C VAL A 36 -3.40 12.28 9.50
N ASP A 37 -2.34 13.01 9.83
CA ASP A 37 -0.99 12.69 9.36
C ASP A 37 -0.35 11.64 10.28
N PHE A 38 0.37 10.69 9.69
CA PHE A 38 1.10 9.67 10.44
C PHE A 38 2.59 9.79 10.18
N LEU A 39 3.37 10.01 11.24
CA LEU A 39 4.81 9.98 11.23
C LEU A 39 5.28 8.73 11.98
N LEU A 40 5.59 7.67 11.24
CA LEU A 40 5.77 6.32 11.79
C LEU A 40 7.13 5.75 11.47
N PHE A 41 7.76 5.13 12.48
CA PHE A 41 8.86 4.21 12.25
C PHE A 41 8.31 2.83 11.90
N ILE A 42 8.68 2.34 10.71
CA ILE A 42 8.29 1.04 10.17
C ILE A 42 9.52 0.18 9.83
N SER A 43 9.34 -1.13 9.79
CA SER A 43 10.36 -2.10 9.41
C SER A 43 10.70 -1.97 7.93
N GLY A 44 11.93 -2.36 7.55
CA GLY A 44 12.36 -2.40 6.16
C GLY A 44 11.45 -3.24 5.25
N LEU A 45 10.82 -4.29 5.80
CA LEU A 45 9.88 -5.12 5.05
C LEU A 45 8.64 -4.33 4.62
N GLU A 46 7.95 -3.68 5.56
CA GLU A 46 6.74 -2.91 5.27
C GLU A 46 7.09 -1.66 4.45
N TYR A 47 8.21 -1.02 4.74
CA TYR A 47 8.75 0.08 3.93
C TYR A 47 8.87 -0.33 2.46
N THR A 48 9.42 -1.51 2.20
CA THR A 48 9.61 -1.96 0.81
C THR A 48 8.28 -2.25 0.14
N TYR A 49 7.28 -2.79 0.85
CA TYR A 49 5.95 -2.98 0.28
C TYR A 49 5.27 -1.65 -0.05
N ILE A 50 5.30 -0.68 0.86
CA ILE A 50 4.67 0.63 0.72
C ILE A 50 5.31 1.42 -0.44
N THR A 51 6.64 1.42 -0.53
CA THR A 51 7.37 2.21 -1.55
C THR A 51 7.52 1.50 -2.90
N SER A 52 7.35 0.16 -2.95
CA SER A 52 7.56 -0.61 -4.19
C SER A 52 6.76 -0.08 -5.39
N THR A 53 7.42 -0.05 -6.54
CA THR A 53 6.84 0.38 -7.83
C THR A 53 6.61 -0.80 -8.75
N ASN A 54 5.82 -0.58 -9.80
CA ASN A 54 5.58 -1.53 -10.89
C ASN A 54 6.81 -1.80 -11.79
N LYS A 55 7.95 -1.14 -11.53
CA LYS A 55 9.21 -1.35 -12.26
C LYS A 55 9.75 -2.76 -12.01
N GLU A 56 10.35 -3.37 -13.04
CA GLU A 56 10.77 -4.78 -13.03
C GLU A 56 11.66 -5.16 -11.84
N SER A 57 12.56 -4.27 -11.42
CA SER A 57 13.47 -4.50 -10.28
C SER A 57 12.75 -4.72 -8.95
N ASN A 58 11.52 -4.22 -8.79
CA ASN A 58 10.75 -4.28 -7.55
C ASN A 58 9.41 -5.02 -7.69
N LEU A 59 9.11 -5.60 -8.85
CA LEU A 59 7.82 -6.21 -9.14
C LEU A 59 7.45 -7.36 -8.18
N ARG A 60 8.45 -8.08 -7.65
CA ARG A 60 8.22 -9.14 -6.64
C ARG A 60 7.47 -8.59 -5.41
N ARG A 61 7.79 -7.37 -5.02
CA ARG A 61 7.29 -6.69 -3.82
C ARG A 61 6.08 -5.80 -4.10
N TYR A 62 5.87 -5.41 -5.35
CA TYR A 62 4.66 -4.71 -5.76
C TYR A 62 3.41 -5.61 -5.59
N ARG A 63 2.54 -5.21 -4.66
CA ARG A 63 1.32 -5.91 -4.24
C ARG A 63 0.14 -4.94 -4.22
N GLY A 64 -1.08 -5.45 -4.04
CA GLY A 64 -2.27 -4.59 -3.88
C GLY A 64 -2.10 -3.56 -2.77
N ILE A 65 -1.43 -3.92 -1.66
CA ILE A 65 -1.12 -2.98 -0.57
C ILE A 65 -0.29 -1.79 -1.05
N SER A 66 0.66 -2.02 -1.96
CA SER A 66 1.54 -0.99 -2.54
C SER A 66 0.75 0.01 -3.37
N VAL A 67 -0.21 -0.50 -4.16
CA VAL A 67 -1.13 0.32 -4.96
C VAL A 67 -2.01 1.16 -4.04
N LEU A 68 -2.63 0.52 -3.04
CA LEU A 68 -3.55 1.19 -2.13
C LEU A 68 -2.87 2.30 -1.33
N TYR A 69 -1.66 2.06 -0.81
CA TYR A 69 -0.91 3.09 -0.09
C TYR A 69 -0.63 4.31 -0.96
N LYS A 70 -0.17 4.12 -2.20
CA LYS A 70 0.12 5.21 -3.14
C LYS A 70 -1.13 5.94 -3.62
N LEU A 71 -2.24 5.21 -3.73
CA LEU A 71 -3.52 5.80 -4.11
C LEU A 71 -4.13 6.62 -2.97
N PHE A 72 -3.96 6.17 -1.72
CA PHE A 72 -4.65 6.75 -0.57
C PHE A 72 -3.83 7.80 0.18
N PHE A 73 -2.50 7.72 0.11
CA PHE A 73 -1.60 8.56 0.87
C PHE A 73 -0.53 9.19 -0.03
N ASP A 74 -0.20 10.43 0.28
CA ASP A 74 1.08 11.03 -0.06
C ASP A 74 2.13 10.47 0.91
N ILE A 75 3.16 9.84 0.35
CA ILE A 75 4.15 9.08 1.11
C ILE A 75 5.49 9.78 1.00
N GLN A 76 6.03 10.22 2.13
CA GLN A 76 7.36 10.80 2.23
C GLN A 76 8.24 9.92 3.11
N VAL A 77 9.44 9.60 2.63
CA VAL A 77 10.45 8.86 3.38
C VAL A 77 11.41 9.88 3.95
N ILE A 78 11.45 10.01 5.27
CA ILE A 78 12.19 11.07 5.94
C ILE A 78 13.59 10.59 6.30
N ASP A 79 13.70 9.43 6.93
CA ASP A 79 14.99 8.93 7.41
C ASP A 79 15.03 7.41 7.54
N LYS A 80 16.24 6.87 7.62
CA LYS A 80 16.55 5.47 7.87
C LYS A 80 17.48 5.38 9.08
N VAL A 81 17.02 4.70 10.12
CA VAL A 81 17.73 4.61 11.40
C VAL A 81 18.01 3.16 11.79
N PRO A 82 19.13 2.85 12.46
CA PRO A 82 19.37 1.52 13.01
C PRO A 82 18.28 1.10 14.00
N ARG A 83 17.79 -0.15 13.89
CA ARG A 83 16.76 -0.71 14.79
C ARG A 83 17.22 -0.76 16.24
N ASP A 84 18.52 -0.87 16.48
CA ASP A 84 19.11 -0.99 17.81
C ASP A 84 18.96 0.29 18.67
N LEU A 85 18.57 1.42 18.05
CA LEU A 85 18.22 2.66 18.76
C LEU A 85 16.85 2.60 19.45
N PHE A 86 16.05 1.54 19.22
CA PHE A 86 14.67 1.44 19.70
C PHE A 86 14.47 0.28 20.67
N LEU A 87 13.60 0.49 21.66
CA LEU A 87 13.20 -0.54 22.61
C LEU A 87 11.90 -1.26 22.16
N PRO A 88 11.69 -2.54 22.53
CA PRO A 88 12.69 -3.42 23.12
C PRO A 88 13.77 -3.78 22.10
N LEU A 89 14.99 -4.01 22.59
CA LEU A 89 16.09 -4.50 21.76
C LEU A 89 15.75 -5.88 21.19
N PRO A 90 16.19 -6.19 19.96
CA PRO A 90 16.03 -7.52 19.41
C PRO A 90 16.74 -8.55 20.30
N PRO A 91 16.14 -9.74 20.53
CA PRO A 91 16.78 -10.78 21.32
C PRO A 91 18.08 -11.23 20.67
N LYS A 92 19.17 -11.27 21.45
CA LYS A 92 20.54 -11.58 20.98
C LYS A 92 20.67 -12.98 20.35
N ASP A 93 19.84 -13.93 20.77
CA ASP A 93 20.01 -15.37 20.46
C ASP A 93 19.03 -15.92 19.41
N LYS A 94 18.20 -15.08 18.78
CA LYS A 94 17.36 -15.59 17.68
C LYS A 94 18.19 -15.66 16.41
N PRO A 95 18.27 -16.82 15.74
CA PRO A 95 18.89 -16.90 14.43
C PRO A 95 18.17 -15.88 13.54
N ARG A 96 18.94 -14.93 12.99
CA ARG A 96 18.45 -13.97 12.00
C ARG A 96 17.62 -14.77 11.00
N LEU A 97 16.37 -14.35 10.80
CA LEU A 97 15.42 -15.05 9.93
C LEU A 97 16.15 -15.48 8.65
N LYS A 98 16.01 -16.74 8.21
CA LYS A 98 16.79 -17.36 7.11
C LYS A 98 16.78 -16.60 5.77
N ASN A 99 16.03 -15.51 5.66
CA ASN A 99 16.00 -14.59 4.52
C ASN A 99 16.68 -13.25 4.89
N PRO A 100 18.01 -13.15 4.81
CA PRO A 100 18.77 -11.92 5.12
C PRO A 100 18.48 -10.74 4.18
N THR A 101 17.68 -10.93 3.13
CA THR A 101 17.36 -9.91 2.12
C THR A 101 16.28 -8.90 2.55
N PHE A 102 15.66 -9.07 3.72
CA PHE A 102 14.47 -8.30 4.12
C PHE A 102 14.56 -7.55 5.45
N ASP A 103 15.57 -7.84 6.27
CA ASP A 103 15.78 -7.19 7.56
C ASP A 103 17.21 -6.64 7.57
N ASP A 104 17.38 -5.46 7.00
CA ASP A 104 18.65 -4.72 7.01
C ASP A 104 18.97 -4.14 8.41
N GLY A 105 18.26 -4.60 9.44
CA GLY A 105 18.41 -4.12 10.80
C GLY A 105 18.01 -2.66 10.96
N SER A 106 17.27 -2.08 10.02
CA SER A 106 16.89 -0.67 10.03
C SER A 106 15.38 -0.47 10.20
N LEU A 107 15.03 0.67 10.77
CA LEU A 107 13.68 1.24 10.71
C LEU A 107 13.69 2.44 9.77
N TYR A 108 12.56 2.67 9.13
CA TYR A 108 12.34 3.75 8.19
C TYR A 108 11.29 4.68 8.78
N LEU A 109 11.63 5.96 8.90
CA LEU A 109 10.70 7.01 9.28
C LEU A 109 9.93 7.43 8.04
N ILE A 110 8.63 7.15 8.02
CA ILE A 110 7.74 7.54 6.94
C ILE A 110 6.70 8.55 7.43
N HIS A 111 6.34 9.49 6.56
CA HIS A 111 5.24 10.39 6.74
C HIS A 111 4.14 10.04 5.72
N LEU A 112 2.99 9.62 6.25
CA LEU A 112 1.81 9.27 5.49
C LEU A 112 0.75 10.35 5.71
N THR A 113 0.41 11.06 4.64
CA THR A 113 -0.66 12.05 4.64
C THR A 113 -1.77 11.54 3.73
N PRO A 114 -3.01 11.34 4.22
CA PRO A 114 -4.12 10.97 3.34
C PRO A 114 -4.22 11.96 2.17
N ARG A 115 -4.54 11.50 0.97
CA ARG A 115 -4.73 12.38 -0.19
C ARG A 115 -6.00 13.21 -0.07
N SER A 116 -5.96 14.49 -0.48
CA SER A 116 -7.10 15.41 -0.32
C SER A 116 -8.21 15.15 -1.31
N ASP A 117 -7.82 14.70 -2.50
CA ASP A 117 -8.65 14.33 -3.63
C ASP A 117 -9.12 12.87 -3.58
N LEU A 118 -8.80 12.12 -2.51
CA LEU A 118 -9.12 10.69 -2.41
C LEU A 118 -10.61 10.41 -2.61
N TYR A 119 -11.48 11.23 -2.01
CA TYR A 119 -12.94 11.05 -2.10
C TYR A 119 -13.55 11.59 -3.40
N ASP A 120 -12.76 12.32 -4.19
CA ASP A 120 -13.17 12.83 -5.50
C ASP A 120 -12.91 11.81 -6.62
N LEU A 121 -12.09 10.76 -6.34
CA LEU A 121 -11.77 9.70 -7.29
C LEU A 121 -13.00 8.92 -7.78
N LEU A 122 -14.01 8.77 -6.94
CA LEU A 122 -15.21 7.98 -7.23
C LEU A 122 -16.46 8.70 -6.74
N SER A 123 -17.53 8.61 -7.53
CA SER A 123 -18.87 9.03 -7.14
C SER A 123 -19.84 7.83 -7.16
N PRO A 124 -20.54 7.54 -6.04
CA PRO A 124 -20.43 8.18 -4.72
C PRO A 124 -19.16 7.71 -3.95
N PRO A 125 -18.65 8.50 -2.97
CA PRO A 125 -17.38 8.21 -2.28
C PRO A 125 -17.33 6.88 -1.52
N GLU A 126 -18.48 6.34 -1.13
CA GLU A 126 -18.62 5.05 -0.43
C GLU A 126 -18.07 3.88 -1.28
N ARG A 127 -17.99 4.07 -2.60
CA ARG A 127 -17.41 3.10 -3.54
C ARG A 127 -15.90 2.93 -3.40
N LEU A 128 -15.22 3.78 -2.63
CA LEU A 128 -13.80 3.57 -2.31
C LEU A 128 -13.55 2.21 -1.64
N LEU A 129 -14.50 1.67 -0.87
CA LEU A 129 -14.37 0.33 -0.30
C LEU A 129 -14.42 -0.76 -1.38
N GLU A 130 -15.29 -0.59 -2.39
CA GLU A 130 -15.35 -1.47 -3.57
C GLU A 130 -14.02 -1.41 -4.34
N LEU A 131 -13.42 -0.22 -4.45
CA LEU A 131 -12.12 -0.03 -5.09
C LEU A 131 -11.01 -0.78 -4.36
N VAL A 132 -11.00 -0.77 -3.02
CA VAL A 132 -10.05 -1.58 -2.23
C VAL A 132 -10.17 -3.05 -2.60
N PHE A 133 -11.41 -3.58 -2.60
CA PHE A 133 -11.67 -4.96 -2.96
C PHE A 133 -11.23 -5.25 -4.41
N PHE A 134 -11.60 -4.38 -5.35
CA PHE A 134 -11.27 -4.51 -6.75
C PHE A 134 -9.75 -4.57 -7.00
N ILE A 135 -8.97 -3.68 -6.38
CA ILE A 135 -7.50 -3.67 -6.47
C ILE A 135 -6.94 -4.97 -5.86
N GLN A 136 -7.40 -5.38 -4.69
CA GLN A 136 -6.92 -6.59 -4.03
C GLN A 136 -7.12 -7.83 -4.90
N GLN A 137 -8.32 -8.00 -5.48
CA GLN A 137 -8.65 -9.15 -6.34
C GLN A 137 -7.81 -9.17 -7.61
N ASN A 138 -7.69 -8.02 -8.30
CA ASN A 138 -6.89 -7.93 -9.53
C ASN A 138 -5.39 -8.12 -9.28
N MET A 139 -4.90 -7.86 -8.07
CA MET A 139 -3.50 -8.01 -7.70
C MET A 139 -3.13 -9.41 -7.17
N VAL A 140 -4.11 -10.32 -6.98
CA VAL A 140 -3.83 -11.74 -6.65
C VAL A 140 -3.03 -12.40 -7.77
N LYS A 141 -3.47 -12.26 -9.03
CA LYS A 141 -2.76 -12.72 -10.23
C LYS A 141 -2.20 -11.53 -11.01
N ARG A 142 -1.30 -10.77 -10.39
CA ARG A 142 -0.73 -9.52 -10.95
C ARG A 142 -0.13 -9.63 -12.35
N THR A 143 0.35 -10.80 -12.76
CA THR A 143 0.94 -11.04 -14.09
C THR A 143 -0.09 -11.35 -15.18
N ALA A 144 -1.36 -11.54 -14.80
CA ALA A 144 -2.45 -11.72 -15.74
C ALA A 144 -2.69 -10.44 -16.56
N TYR A 145 -3.27 -10.62 -17.74
CA TYR A 145 -3.67 -9.52 -18.59
C TYR A 145 -4.91 -8.82 -18.02
N VAL A 146 -4.96 -7.50 -18.12
CA VAL A 146 -6.03 -6.66 -17.56
C VAL A 146 -7.37 -6.99 -18.21
N ILE A 147 -7.46 -6.90 -19.54
CA ILE A 147 -8.73 -7.06 -20.25
C ILE A 147 -9.34 -8.46 -20.03
N PRO A 148 -8.63 -9.59 -20.25
CA PRO A 148 -9.19 -10.91 -19.99
C PRO A 148 -9.57 -11.16 -18.52
N THR A 149 -8.88 -10.50 -17.57
CA THR A 149 -9.23 -10.59 -16.15
C THR A 149 -10.55 -9.86 -15.89
N LEU A 150 -10.67 -8.63 -16.40
CA LEU A 150 -11.84 -7.79 -16.18
C LEU A 150 -13.08 -8.27 -16.94
N GLU A 151 -12.93 -8.85 -18.13
CA GLU A 151 -14.08 -9.39 -18.88
C GLU A 151 -14.77 -10.56 -18.18
N LYS A 152 -14.07 -11.27 -17.29
CA LYS A 152 -14.69 -12.31 -16.42
C LYS A 152 -15.62 -11.72 -15.38
N TRP A 153 -15.40 -10.46 -14.99
CA TRP A 153 -16.18 -9.76 -13.98
C TRP A 153 -17.23 -8.85 -14.62
N ILE A 154 -16.87 -8.20 -15.73
CA ILE A 154 -17.69 -7.22 -16.44
C ILE A 154 -17.65 -7.59 -17.93
N PRO A 155 -18.62 -8.40 -18.41
CA PRO A 155 -18.67 -8.82 -19.80
C PRO A 155 -18.68 -7.62 -20.76
N GLY A 156 -17.88 -7.71 -21.84
CA GLY A 156 -17.80 -6.69 -22.88
C GLY A 156 -17.13 -5.37 -22.45
N CYS A 157 -16.37 -5.34 -21.35
CA CYS A 157 -15.62 -4.14 -20.98
C CYS A 157 -14.37 -3.89 -21.85
N GLY A 158 -13.83 -4.91 -22.53
CA GLY A 158 -12.58 -4.81 -23.31
C GLY A 158 -12.55 -3.65 -24.31
N PRO A 159 -13.54 -3.49 -25.22
CA PRO A 159 -13.55 -2.38 -26.17
C PRO A 159 -13.54 -1.00 -25.50
N ARG A 160 -14.21 -0.86 -24.35
CA ARG A 160 -14.22 0.40 -23.57
C ARG A 160 -12.85 0.69 -22.96
N LEU A 161 -12.17 -0.33 -22.44
CA LEU A 161 -10.82 -0.22 -21.88
C LEU A 161 -9.79 0.14 -22.95
N ILE A 162 -9.88 -0.47 -24.14
CA ILE A 162 -9.00 -0.17 -25.27
C ILE A 162 -9.20 1.28 -25.74
N ARG A 163 -10.45 1.72 -25.87
CA ARG A 163 -10.77 3.13 -26.19
C ARG A 163 -10.21 4.09 -25.13
N GLY A 164 -10.18 3.67 -23.86
CA GLY A 164 -9.57 4.41 -22.75
C GLY A 164 -8.03 4.34 -22.68
N GLY A 165 -7.36 3.74 -23.67
CA GLY A 165 -5.90 3.69 -23.76
C GLY A 165 -5.24 2.45 -23.14
N VAL A 166 -6.01 1.49 -22.62
CA VAL A 166 -5.45 0.23 -22.11
C VAL A 166 -5.02 -0.65 -23.28
N LYS A 167 -3.72 -0.95 -23.36
CA LYS A 167 -3.18 -1.87 -24.38
C LYS A 167 -3.70 -3.30 -24.13
N VAL A 168 -3.90 -4.05 -25.22
CA VAL A 168 -4.42 -5.43 -25.17
C VAL A 168 -3.58 -6.36 -24.28
N PHE A 169 -2.26 -6.19 -24.31
CA PHE A 169 -1.32 -6.99 -23.52
C PHE A 169 -0.89 -6.33 -22.21
N SER A 170 -1.60 -5.28 -21.76
CA SER A 170 -1.35 -4.68 -20.45
C SER A 170 -1.59 -5.70 -19.35
N ARG A 171 -0.63 -5.78 -18.41
CA ARG A 171 -0.71 -6.65 -17.23
C ARG A 171 -1.23 -5.88 -16.03
N CYS A 172 -1.87 -6.57 -15.09
CA CYS A 172 -2.49 -5.94 -13.92
C CYS A 172 -1.51 -5.12 -13.07
N PHE A 173 -0.21 -5.41 -13.08
CA PHE A 173 0.77 -4.58 -12.36
C PHE A 173 1.13 -3.27 -13.08
N VAL A 174 0.84 -3.15 -14.38
CA VAL A 174 1.15 -1.94 -15.19
C VAL A 174 -0.04 -0.99 -15.22
N GLY A 175 -1.27 -1.51 -15.16
CA GLY A 175 -2.49 -0.72 -15.35
C GLY A 175 -2.90 0.25 -14.21
N TRP A 176 -2.04 0.49 -13.22
CA TRP A 176 -2.34 1.35 -12.05
C TRP A 176 -1.43 2.58 -11.95
N GLU A 177 -0.87 3.04 -13.07
CA GLU A 177 -0.29 4.39 -13.15
C GLU A 177 -1.45 5.39 -13.17
N ILE A 178 -1.84 5.88 -11.98
CA ILE A 178 -2.80 6.98 -11.77
C ILE A 178 -2.03 8.12 -11.13
#